data_AF-A0A8H4RTS7-F1
#
_entry.id   AF-A0A8H4RTS7-F1
#
_cell.length_a   1.000
_cell.length_b   1.000
_cell.length_c   1.000
_cell.angle_alpha   90.00
_cell.angle_beta   90.00
_cell.angle_gamma   90.00
#
_symmetry.space_group_name_H-M   'P 1'
#
loop_
_entity.id
_entity.type
_entity.pdbx_description
1 polymer ?
#
loop_
_entity_poly.entity_id
_entity_poly.type
_entity_poly.pdbx_seq_one_letter_code
_entity_poly.pdbx_strand_id
1 'polypeptide(L)'
;MTCYLLKIPIEIRLRIYELLLPDKPIPARYTNSRCLSSDGGLVCTTFLRANHQIHDEAVHLLYAVRAFTIELDADRLVMCNSSKKLAHSGNHALQDYQMQLMLLEQQNKKRLMMARQEQDNMMNNGSSSSSHRPAINYTKPYTGSPVIPYTYGPTEPAWSPPLSVNYFNMIQSFLVEIVFPPPSGPNLSSHSPRRSPEAEAKALELKLYDYCDHLHKLIGRFRFTQRPLARLEVVLKFRKTEMKRDETISAAQVLLRPFQRLREVIKLAVPLILVNDFEDREVEFLNRPECAMSVADRNFYDYLNCWSSDLSSSRPLLDSPVFKAYWQLERLLSSIKNHHLDEKFFRFTELLHTARVAREADDLPSFRAVWNLVVGIWFDYVNDQRQFRSNVSLSIDAIGSTIEENS
;
A
#
# COMPACT_ATOMS: atom_id res chain seq x y z
N MET A 1 -11.28 -41.18 -17.06
CA MET A 1 -9.99 -41.86 -17.36
C MET A 1 -9.33 -42.26 -16.06
N THR A 2 -8.90 -43.51 -15.94
CA THR A 2 -8.21 -44.01 -14.75
C THR A 2 -6.78 -43.45 -14.72
N CYS A 3 -6.43 -42.68 -13.69
CA CYS A 3 -5.07 -42.16 -13.52
C CYS A 3 -4.20 -43.24 -12.84
N TYR A 4 -3.36 -43.93 -13.62
CA TYR A 4 -2.48 -44.98 -13.09
C TYR A 4 -1.44 -44.46 -12.09
N LEU A 5 -1.06 -43.18 -12.18
CA LEU A 5 -0.18 -42.55 -11.21
C LEU A 5 -0.75 -42.63 -9.78
N LEU A 6 -2.07 -42.47 -9.62
CA LEU A 6 -2.75 -42.53 -8.32
C LEU A 6 -2.80 -43.94 -7.70
N LYS A 7 -2.41 -44.98 -8.45
CA LYS A 7 -2.26 -46.34 -7.91
C LYS A 7 -0.93 -46.56 -7.20
N ILE A 8 0.07 -45.69 -7.43
CA ILE A 8 1.38 -45.74 -6.78
C ILE A 8 1.23 -45.21 -5.34
N PRO A 9 1.93 -45.73 -4.32
CA PRO A 9 1.92 -45.16 -2.97
C PRO A 9 2.22 -43.65 -2.93
N ILE A 10 1.59 -42.94 -2.00
CA ILE A 10 1.67 -41.47 -1.90
C ILE A 10 3.11 -40.99 -1.73
N GLU A 11 3.94 -41.70 -0.98
CA GLU A 11 5.33 -41.35 -0.70
C GLU A 11 6.15 -41.29 -1.98
N ILE A 12 5.95 -42.25 -2.88
CA ILE A 12 6.61 -42.29 -4.18
C ILE A 12 6.07 -41.20 -5.09
N ARG A 13 4.75 -40.91 -5.04
CA ARG A 13 4.16 -39.80 -5.80
C ARG A 13 4.74 -38.46 -5.37
N LEU A 14 4.86 -38.20 -4.06
CA LEU A 14 5.48 -36.99 -3.53
C LEU A 14 6.92 -36.86 -4.02
N ARG A 15 7.69 -37.96 -4.03
CA ARG A 15 9.06 -37.92 -4.57
C ARG A 15 9.11 -37.61 -6.07
N ILE A 16 8.16 -38.14 -6.85
CA ILE A 16 8.02 -37.77 -8.26
C ILE A 16 7.68 -36.29 -8.41
N TYR A 17 6.76 -35.76 -7.58
CA TYR A 17 6.39 -34.34 -7.61
C TYR A 17 7.58 -33.43 -7.27
N GLU A 18 8.40 -33.78 -6.29
CA GLU A 18 9.62 -33.04 -5.94
C GLU A 18 10.59 -32.92 -7.11
N LEU A 19 10.71 -33.95 -7.95
CA LEU A 19 11.56 -33.93 -9.14
C LEU A 19 10.99 -33.07 -10.28
N LEU A 20 9.68 -32.86 -10.30
CA LEU A 20 9.00 -32.06 -11.31
C LEU A 20 8.86 -30.58 -10.92
N LEU A 21 8.93 -30.29 -9.62
CA LEU A 21 8.78 -28.95 -9.06
C LEU A 21 10.15 -28.24 -8.95
N PRO A 22 10.16 -26.89 -8.87
CA PRO A 22 11.37 -26.13 -8.54
C PRO A 22 12.06 -26.66 -7.29
N ASP A 23 13.38 -26.59 -7.21
CA ASP A 23 14.15 -26.78 -5.97
C ASP A 23 14.84 -25.48 -5.50
N LYS A 24 14.96 -24.48 -6.40
CA LYS A 24 15.42 -23.13 -6.13
C LYS A 24 14.27 -22.20 -5.74
N PRO A 25 14.57 -21.05 -5.10
CA PRO A 25 13.59 -19.99 -4.89
C PRO A 25 12.93 -19.56 -6.20
N ILE A 26 11.62 -19.29 -6.16
CA ILE A 26 10.88 -18.77 -7.31
C ILE A 26 11.22 -17.28 -7.45
N PRO A 27 11.88 -16.86 -8.54
CA PRO A 27 12.33 -15.49 -8.67
C PRO A 27 11.15 -14.54 -8.88
N ALA A 28 11.32 -13.28 -8.47
CA ALA A 28 10.35 -12.23 -8.72
C ALA A 28 10.22 -11.97 -10.23
N ARG A 29 11.33 -12.13 -10.95
CA ARG A 29 11.42 -12.00 -12.41
C ARG A 29 12.02 -13.27 -13.02
N TYR A 30 11.29 -13.91 -13.93
CA TYR A 30 11.81 -14.98 -14.76
C TYR A 30 12.67 -14.34 -15.86
N THR A 31 13.96 -14.13 -15.61
CA THR A 31 14.92 -13.81 -16.67
C THR A 31 15.08 -15.02 -17.61
N ASN A 32 15.81 -14.88 -18.71
CA ASN A 32 16.03 -15.96 -19.68
C ASN A 32 16.65 -17.25 -19.07
N SER A 33 17.11 -17.22 -17.81
CA SER A 33 17.52 -18.40 -17.06
C SER A 33 16.30 -19.14 -16.51
N ARG A 34 15.84 -20.13 -17.27
CA ARG A 34 14.70 -21.01 -16.92
C ARG A 34 15.03 -22.07 -15.87
N CYS A 35 16.26 -22.11 -15.35
CA CYS A 35 16.71 -23.17 -14.44
C CYS A 35 16.25 -22.91 -12.99
N LEU A 36 15.01 -23.28 -12.72
CA LEU A 36 14.43 -23.38 -11.37
C LEU A 36 14.83 -24.68 -10.64
N SER A 37 15.65 -25.51 -11.29
CA SER A 37 16.24 -26.73 -10.74
C SER A 37 17.76 -26.56 -10.53
N SER A 38 18.34 -27.17 -9.50
CA SER A 38 19.77 -27.13 -9.19
C SER A 38 20.61 -27.96 -10.15
N ASP A 39 20.04 -29.05 -10.65
CA ASP A 39 20.63 -29.92 -11.68
C ASP A 39 20.46 -29.38 -13.11
N GLY A 40 19.79 -28.23 -13.29
CA GLY A 40 19.46 -27.69 -14.60
C GLY A 40 18.33 -28.42 -15.33
N GLY A 41 17.65 -29.34 -14.66
CA GLY A 41 16.50 -30.08 -15.14
C GLY A 41 15.28 -29.21 -15.44
N LEU A 42 14.38 -29.75 -16.24
CA LEU A 42 13.11 -29.10 -16.60
C LEU A 42 12.13 -29.17 -15.43
N VAL A 43 11.65 -28.01 -15.02
CA VAL A 43 10.51 -27.90 -14.10
C VAL A 43 9.21 -27.96 -14.88
N CYS A 44 8.25 -28.73 -14.38
CA CYS A 44 6.91 -28.84 -14.92
C CYS A 44 5.91 -28.55 -13.79
N THR A 45 5.31 -27.37 -13.74
CA THR A 45 4.23 -27.08 -12.78
C THR A 45 2.84 -27.35 -13.34
N THR A 46 2.73 -27.63 -14.64
CA THR A 46 1.44 -27.84 -15.33
C THR A 46 0.74 -29.13 -14.89
N PHE A 47 1.47 -30.12 -14.37
CA PHE A 47 0.87 -31.36 -13.84
C PHE A 47 -0.07 -31.10 -12.65
N LEU A 48 0.12 -30.00 -11.91
CA LEU A 48 -0.81 -29.56 -10.85
C LEU A 48 -2.22 -29.31 -11.38
N ARG A 49 -2.39 -29.12 -12.69
CA ARG A 49 -3.69 -28.90 -13.33
C ARG A 49 -4.30 -30.19 -13.90
N ALA A 50 -3.59 -31.31 -13.84
CA ALA A 50 -4.01 -32.55 -14.49
C ALA A 50 -5.12 -33.28 -13.70
N ASN A 51 -5.13 -33.16 -12.37
CA ASN A 51 -6.09 -33.85 -11.51
C ASN A 51 -6.15 -33.19 -10.11
N HIS A 52 -7.33 -33.14 -9.49
CA HIS A 52 -7.53 -32.54 -8.15
C HIS A 52 -6.72 -33.23 -7.05
N GLN A 53 -6.66 -34.57 -7.03
CA GLN A 53 -5.89 -35.29 -6.03
C GLN A 53 -4.38 -35.01 -6.19
N ILE A 54 -3.89 -34.99 -7.43
CA ILE A 54 -2.49 -34.61 -7.72
C ILE A 54 -2.21 -33.18 -7.27
N HIS A 55 -3.13 -32.26 -7.53
CA HIS A 55 -3.05 -30.88 -7.06
C HIS A 55 -2.92 -30.84 -5.54
N ASP A 56 -3.85 -31.45 -4.81
CA ASP A 56 -3.93 -31.37 -3.35
C ASP A 56 -2.71 -32.03 -2.67
N GLU A 57 -2.16 -33.09 -3.25
CA GLU A 57 -0.94 -33.74 -2.76
C GLU A 57 0.32 -32.89 -3.01
N ALA A 58 0.45 -32.27 -4.19
CA ALA A 58 1.69 -31.62 -4.62
C ALA A 58 1.76 -30.12 -4.32
N VAL A 59 0.61 -29.45 -4.15
CA VAL A 59 0.54 -27.99 -3.98
C VAL A 59 1.33 -27.49 -2.77
N HIS A 60 1.39 -28.28 -1.70
CA HIS A 60 2.17 -27.96 -0.50
C HIS A 60 3.68 -27.99 -0.76
N LEU A 61 4.18 -28.89 -1.62
CA LEU A 61 5.59 -28.97 -2.00
C LEU A 61 6.04 -27.70 -2.74
N LEU A 62 5.14 -27.09 -3.53
CA LEU A 62 5.43 -25.84 -4.22
C LEU A 62 5.33 -24.64 -3.26
N TYR A 63 4.17 -24.44 -2.63
CA TYR A 63 3.90 -23.18 -1.92
C TYR A 63 4.44 -23.16 -0.48
N ALA A 64 4.38 -24.27 0.26
CA ALA A 64 4.84 -24.25 1.66
C ALA A 64 6.37 -24.39 1.76
N VAL A 65 6.98 -25.21 0.91
CA VAL A 65 8.41 -25.54 1.01
C VAL A 65 9.30 -24.54 0.26
N ARG A 66 8.86 -24.02 -0.89
CA ARG A 66 9.71 -23.13 -1.71
C ARG A 66 9.57 -21.68 -1.30
N ALA A 67 10.71 -20.99 -1.32
CA ALA A 67 10.74 -19.55 -1.12
C ALA A 67 10.27 -18.84 -2.39
N PHE A 68 9.40 -17.84 -2.23
CA PHE A 68 9.01 -16.94 -3.31
C PHE A 68 9.69 -15.59 -3.12
N THR A 69 10.35 -15.11 -4.18
CA THR A 69 10.99 -13.81 -4.18
C THR A 69 9.97 -12.71 -4.47
N ILE A 70 9.99 -11.67 -3.63
CA ILE A 70 9.29 -10.41 -3.85
C ILE A 70 10.36 -9.34 -3.96
N GLU A 71 10.43 -8.69 -5.11
CA GLU A 71 11.38 -7.61 -5.38
C GLU A 71 10.69 -6.26 -5.22
N LEU A 72 11.30 -5.36 -4.46
CA LEU A 72 10.94 -3.95 -4.39
C LEU A 72 11.97 -3.15 -5.18
N ASP A 73 11.57 -2.67 -6.36
CA ASP A 73 12.42 -1.88 -7.27
C ASP A 73 11.69 -0.60 -7.69
N ALA A 74 12.36 0.54 -7.49
CA ALA A 74 11.81 1.88 -7.60
C ALA A 74 10.50 2.05 -6.81
N ASP A 75 9.35 2.03 -7.49
CA ASP A 75 8.02 2.26 -6.90
C ASP A 75 7.09 1.05 -7.07
N ARG A 76 7.66 -0.16 -7.19
CA ARG A 76 6.89 -1.36 -7.54
C ARG A 76 7.33 -2.56 -6.71
N LEU A 77 6.33 -3.28 -6.22
CA LEU A 77 6.49 -4.65 -5.76
C LEU A 77 6.28 -5.58 -6.96
N VAL A 78 7.25 -6.45 -7.18
CA VAL A 78 7.31 -7.39 -8.29
C VAL A 78 7.36 -8.81 -7.73
N MET A 79 6.52 -9.68 -8.29
CA MET A 79 6.48 -11.10 -7.94
C MET A 79 5.96 -11.89 -9.14
N CYS A 80 6.56 -13.05 -9.43
CA CYS A 80 6.13 -13.94 -10.52
C CYS A 80 5.96 -13.22 -11.89
N ASN A 81 6.92 -12.41 -12.31
CA ASN A 81 6.90 -11.55 -13.52
C ASN A 81 5.80 -10.50 -13.57
N SER A 82 4.96 -10.37 -12.54
CA SER A 82 3.97 -9.32 -12.47
C SER A 82 4.50 -8.17 -11.64
N SER A 83 4.58 -6.99 -12.26
CA SER A 83 4.81 -5.74 -11.54
C SER A 83 3.49 -5.00 -11.43
N LYS A 84 3.11 -4.61 -10.21
CA LYS A 84 2.07 -3.59 -10.03
C LYS A 84 2.77 -2.28 -9.71
N LYS A 85 2.56 -1.27 -10.55
CA LYS A 85 2.91 0.11 -10.16
C LYS A 85 2.04 0.47 -8.97
N LEU A 86 2.61 0.76 -7.81
CA LEU A 86 1.86 1.11 -6.60
C LEU A 86 1.30 2.55 -6.65
N ALA A 87 1.16 3.12 -7.85
CA ALA A 87 0.47 4.38 -8.05
C ALA A 87 -0.99 4.22 -7.60
N HIS A 88 -1.34 4.90 -6.50
CA HIS A 88 -2.65 5.43 -6.11
C HIS A 88 -3.88 4.76 -6.74
N SER A 89 -3.95 3.43 -6.71
CA SER A 89 -5.10 2.69 -7.21
C SER A 89 -6.13 2.64 -6.09
N GLY A 90 -6.82 3.77 -5.91
CA GLY A 90 -8.12 3.81 -5.28
C GLY A 90 -9.15 3.13 -6.18
N ASN A 91 -10.10 2.44 -5.56
CA ASN A 91 -11.23 1.75 -6.20
C ASN A 91 -12.15 2.73 -6.94
N HIS A 92 -11.69 3.29 -8.07
CA HIS A 92 -12.40 4.32 -8.83
C HIS A 92 -13.82 3.90 -9.18
N ALA A 93 -14.00 2.66 -9.64
CA ALA A 93 -15.31 2.14 -10.05
C ALA A 93 -16.33 2.03 -8.90
N LEU A 94 -15.89 1.66 -7.70
CA LEU A 94 -16.78 1.49 -6.55
C LEU A 94 -17.11 2.84 -5.90
N GLN A 95 -16.17 3.79 -5.97
CA GLN A 95 -16.32 5.15 -5.48
C GLN A 95 -17.22 5.99 -6.41
N ASP A 96 -17.08 5.83 -7.73
CA ASP A 96 -17.95 6.47 -8.73
C ASP A 96 -19.40 5.96 -8.62
N TYR A 97 -19.58 4.65 -8.37
CA TYR A 97 -20.90 4.07 -8.12
C TYR A 97 -21.55 4.63 -6.84
N GLN A 98 -20.79 4.77 -5.75
CA GLN A 98 -21.30 5.36 -4.50
C GLN A 98 -21.67 6.84 -4.64
N MET A 99 -20.86 7.60 -5.39
CA MET A 99 -21.16 9.00 -5.71
C MET A 99 -22.41 9.14 -6.58
N GLN A 100 -22.58 8.26 -7.57
CA GLN A 100 -23.74 8.26 -8.45
C GLN A 100 -25.04 7.96 -7.69
N LEU A 101 -25.01 7.05 -6.70
CA LEU A 101 -26.14 6.82 -5.80
C LEU A 101 -26.49 8.04 -4.94
N MET A 102 -25.49 8.71 -4.38
CA MET A 102 -25.70 9.90 -3.55
C MET A 102 -26.31 11.06 -4.35
N LEU A 103 -25.84 11.30 -5.58
CA LEU A 103 -26.42 12.31 -6.48
C LEU A 103 -27.85 11.95 -6.89
N LEU A 104 -28.12 10.66 -7.11
CA LEU A 104 -29.47 10.17 -7.41
C LEU A 104 -30.43 10.37 -6.24
N GLU A 105 -29.98 10.10 -5.01
CA GLU A 105 -30.77 10.38 -3.79
C GLU A 105 -31.06 11.88 -3.62
N GLN A 106 -30.07 12.75 -3.85
CA GLN A 106 -30.28 14.20 -3.81
C GLN A 106 -31.29 14.67 -4.88
N GLN A 107 -31.19 14.16 -6.11
CA GLN A 107 -32.15 14.47 -7.17
C GLN A 107 -33.55 13.98 -6.82
N ASN A 108 -33.69 12.77 -6.28
CA ASN A 108 -34.98 12.23 -5.84
C ASN A 108 -35.58 13.04 -4.69
N LYS A 109 -34.75 13.48 -3.73
CA LYS A 109 -35.20 14.35 -2.63
C LYS A 109 -35.71 15.70 -3.15
N LYS A 110 -35.03 16.28 -4.14
CA LYS A 110 -35.47 17.53 -4.80
C LYS A 110 -36.80 17.34 -5.54
N ARG A 111 -36.95 16.25 -6.30
CA ARG A 111 -38.22 15.91 -6.97
C ARG A 111 -39.36 15.73 -5.97
N LEU A 112 -39.11 15.04 -4.86
CA LEU A 112 -40.11 14.82 -3.82
C LEU A 112 -40.54 16.13 -3.14
N MET A 113 -39.60 17.04 -2.90
CA MET A 113 -39.89 18.36 -2.33
C MET A 113 -40.75 19.20 -3.27
N MET A 114 -40.42 19.21 -4.57
CA MET A 114 -41.22 19.91 -5.58
C MET A 114 -42.63 19.30 -5.72
N ALA A 115 -42.74 17.97 -5.73
CA ALA A 115 -44.04 17.29 -5.80
C ALA A 115 -44.94 17.57 -4.58
N ARG A 116 -44.34 17.69 -3.38
CA ARG A 116 -45.08 18.10 -2.17
C ARG A 116 -45.52 19.55 -2.24
N GLN A 117 -44.65 20.44 -2.71
CA GLN A 117 -44.97 21.85 -2.87
C GLN A 117 -46.07 22.07 -3.93
N GLU A 118 -46.08 21.28 -5.01
CA GLU A 118 -47.17 21.25 -5.99
C GLU A 118 -48.49 20.75 -5.38
N GLN A 119 -48.45 19.70 -4.54
CA GLN A 119 -49.64 19.23 -3.81
C GLN A 119 -50.18 20.28 -2.82
N ASP A 120 -49.30 20.95 -2.07
CA ASP A 120 -49.70 22.00 -1.13
C ASP A 120 -50.29 23.22 -1.86
N ASN A 121 -49.73 23.58 -3.02
CA ASN A 121 -50.32 24.61 -3.89
C ASN A 121 -51.67 24.20 -4.48
N MET A 122 -51.89 22.92 -4.76
CA MET A 122 -53.18 22.40 -5.26
C MET A 122 -54.25 22.27 -4.16
N MET A 123 -53.86 22.03 -2.90
CA MET A 123 -54.79 21.95 -1.76
C MET A 123 -55.20 23.32 -1.21
N ASN A 124 -54.43 24.38 -1.47
CA ASN A 124 -54.74 25.74 -1.01
C ASN A 124 -55.79 26.48 -1.86
N ASN A 125 -56.28 25.89 -2.95
CA ASN A 125 -57.31 26.47 -3.83
C ASN A 125 -58.67 25.74 -3.78
N GLY A 126 -58.87 24.84 -2.82
CA GLY A 126 -60.13 24.12 -2.60
C GLY A 126 -60.62 24.29 -1.16
N SER A 127 -61.58 25.19 -0.97
CA SER A 127 -62.18 25.47 0.33
C SER A 127 -62.93 24.26 0.93
N SER A 128 -62.77 24.11 2.24
CA SER A 128 -63.71 23.54 3.24
C SER A 128 -64.11 22.05 3.16
N SER A 129 -63.62 21.27 4.14
CA SER A 129 -64.39 20.67 5.25
C SER A 129 -63.99 19.23 5.64
N SER A 130 -64.13 18.96 6.94
CA SER A 130 -64.38 17.66 7.58
C SER A 130 -63.22 16.67 7.83
N SER A 131 -62.89 16.56 9.12
CA SER A 131 -62.55 15.33 9.87
C SER A 131 -62.45 14.01 9.12
N HIS A 132 -61.27 13.39 9.15
CA HIS A 132 -61.04 12.13 9.87
C HIS A 132 -59.57 11.70 9.81
N ARG A 133 -59.07 11.29 10.97
CA ARG A 133 -57.73 10.72 11.22
C ARG A 133 -57.73 9.26 10.75
N PRO A 134 -56.62 8.77 10.18
CA PRO A 134 -56.10 7.52 10.69
C PRO A 134 -54.62 7.59 11.01
N ALA A 135 -54.24 6.78 12.00
CA ALA A 135 -52.90 6.65 12.52
C ALA A 135 -51.92 6.17 11.42
N ILE A 136 -50.84 6.91 11.25
CA ILE A 136 -49.67 6.46 10.49
C ILE A 136 -48.49 6.45 11.47
N ASN A 137 -47.89 5.26 11.59
CA ASN A 137 -46.73 4.98 12.40
C ASN A 137 -45.62 6.01 12.17
N TYR A 138 -45.21 6.68 13.25
CA TYR A 138 -43.96 7.44 13.28
C TYR A 138 -42.77 6.46 13.27
N THR A 139 -42.40 5.95 12.10
CA THR A 139 -41.02 5.52 11.89
C THR A 139 -40.16 6.77 11.86
N LYS A 140 -39.41 6.98 12.95
CA LYS A 140 -38.33 7.96 13.06
C LYS A 140 -37.53 7.98 11.75
N PRO A 141 -37.34 9.13 11.09
CA PRO A 141 -36.30 9.25 10.10
C PRO A 141 -34.98 9.06 10.85
N TYR A 142 -34.26 7.99 10.51
CA TYR A 142 -32.87 7.82 10.88
C TYR A 142 -32.14 9.10 10.46
N THR A 143 -31.83 9.96 11.42
CA THR A 143 -30.77 10.95 11.31
C THR A 143 -29.45 10.18 11.34
N GLY A 144 -29.19 9.42 10.27
CA GLY A 144 -27.85 8.97 9.96
C GLY A 144 -27.07 10.23 9.60
N SER A 145 -26.13 10.61 10.46
CA SER A 145 -25.04 11.51 10.08
C SER A 145 -24.49 11.07 8.70
N PRO A 146 -24.10 12.01 7.83
CA PRO A 146 -23.60 11.66 6.51
C PRO A 146 -22.48 10.64 6.65
N VAL A 147 -22.69 9.46 6.07
CA VAL A 147 -21.74 8.35 6.13
C VAL A 147 -20.50 8.81 5.39
N ILE A 148 -19.46 9.08 6.16
CA ILE A 148 -18.14 9.44 5.68
C ILE A 148 -17.56 8.23 4.90
N PRO A 149 -17.36 8.32 3.57
CA PRO A 149 -16.95 7.16 2.74
C PRO A 149 -15.55 6.61 3.10
N TYR A 150 -14.72 7.39 3.78
CA TYR A 150 -13.34 7.06 4.07
C TYR A 150 -13.14 6.18 5.32
N THR A 151 -14.19 5.87 6.07
CA THR A 151 -14.13 5.05 7.29
C THR A 151 -14.20 3.52 7.05
N TYR A 152 -14.61 3.06 5.86
CA TYR A 152 -14.86 1.64 5.58
C TYR A 152 -13.73 0.91 4.82
N GLY A 153 -12.48 1.37 4.95
CA GLY A 153 -11.32 0.63 4.44
C GLY A 153 -10.63 -0.17 5.55
N PRO A 154 -9.92 -1.27 5.23
CA PRO A 154 -9.04 -1.91 6.19
C PRO A 154 -8.13 -0.85 6.83
N THR A 155 -8.02 -0.88 8.16
CA THR A 155 -7.24 0.07 8.95
C THR A 155 -5.76 0.03 8.61
N GLU A 156 -5.31 -1.08 7.99
CA GLU A 156 -3.93 -1.29 7.58
C GLU A 156 -3.78 -1.33 6.07
N PRO A 157 -2.69 -0.74 5.55
CA PRO A 157 -2.35 -0.82 4.14
C PRO A 157 -2.03 -2.28 3.77
N ALA A 158 -2.53 -2.77 2.64
CA ALA A 158 -2.13 -4.08 2.12
C ALA A 158 -1.83 -4.05 0.64
N TRP A 159 -0.69 -4.64 0.29
CA TRP A 159 -0.35 -4.95 -1.08
C TRP A 159 -1.24 -6.09 -1.60
N SER A 160 -1.75 -5.92 -2.82
CA SER A 160 -2.52 -6.96 -3.51
C SER A 160 -1.59 -7.74 -4.44
N PRO A 161 -1.18 -8.97 -4.09
CA PRO A 161 -0.23 -9.76 -4.88
C PRO A 161 -0.80 -10.11 -6.26
N PRO A 162 0.05 -10.55 -7.20
CA PRO A 162 -0.37 -11.04 -8.51
C PRO A 162 -0.85 -12.50 -8.51
N LEU A 163 -1.05 -13.07 -7.32
CA LEU A 163 -1.62 -14.40 -7.10
C LEU A 163 -3.00 -14.28 -6.48
N SER A 164 -3.82 -15.34 -6.62
CA SER A 164 -5.06 -15.41 -5.85
C SER A 164 -4.75 -15.40 -4.35
N VAL A 165 -5.67 -14.85 -3.54
CA VAL A 165 -5.52 -14.81 -2.08
C VAL A 165 -5.26 -16.20 -1.52
N ASN A 166 -5.94 -17.23 -2.07
CA ASN A 166 -5.79 -18.62 -1.66
C ASN A 166 -4.36 -19.12 -1.85
N TYR A 167 -3.79 -18.99 -3.06
CA TYR A 167 -2.42 -19.47 -3.31
C TYR A 167 -1.37 -18.66 -2.56
N PHE A 168 -1.54 -17.34 -2.46
CA PHE A 168 -0.62 -16.51 -1.68
C PHE A 168 -0.59 -16.95 -0.21
N ASN A 169 -1.76 -17.26 0.37
CA ASN A 169 -1.87 -17.71 1.75
C ASN A 169 -1.26 -19.11 2.00
N MET A 170 -0.97 -19.87 0.93
CA MET A 170 -0.27 -21.14 1.02
C MET A 170 1.26 -20.96 1.08
N ILE A 171 1.76 -19.79 0.69
CA ILE A 171 3.20 -19.49 0.72
C ILE A 171 3.64 -19.27 2.16
N GLN A 172 4.64 -20.02 2.60
CA GLN A 172 5.19 -19.90 3.95
C GLN A 172 6.63 -19.39 3.97
N SER A 173 7.30 -19.39 2.82
CA SER A 173 8.69 -18.97 2.69
C SER A 173 8.80 -17.81 1.72
N PHE A 174 9.38 -16.69 2.14
CA PHE A 174 9.58 -15.51 1.30
C PHE A 174 11.02 -15.03 1.33
N LEU A 175 11.49 -14.58 0.17
CA LEU A 175 12.72 -13.81 0.00
C LEU A 175 12.32 -12.40 -0.45
N VAL A 176 12.56 -11.39 0.37
CA VAL A 176 12.24 -10.00 0.05
C VAL A 176 13.52 -9.29 -0.37
N GLU A 177 13.62 -8.97 -1.65
CA GLU A 177 14.74 -8.24 -2.24
C GLU A 177 14.38 -6.76 -2.36
N ILE A 178 15.08 -5.90 -1.63
CA ILE A 178 14.89 -4.45 -1.66
C ILE A 178 16.03 -3.87 -2.46
N VAL A 179 15.71 -3.38 -3.66
CA VAL A 179 16.69 -2.84 -4.59
C VAL A 179 16.59 -1.33 -4.58
N PHE A 180 17.52 -0.68 -3.89
CA PHE A 180 17.55 0.76 -3.72
C PHE A 180 18.36 1.42 -4.84
N PRO A 181 17.77 2.34 -5.64
CA PRO A 181 18.43 2.94 -6.78
C PRO A 181 19.48 3.97 -6.35
N PRO A 182 20.43 4.32 -7.25
CA PRO A 182 21.36 5.41 -7.00
C PRO A 182 20.61 6.74 -6.77
N PRO A 183 21.21 7.70 -6.04
CA PRO A 183 20.66 9.04 -5.83
C PRO A 183 20.37 9.73 -7.18
N SER A 184 21.24 9.52 -8.16
CA SER A 184 21.13 10.00 -9.55
C SER A 184 20.36 8.98 -10.40
N GLY A 185 19.08 9.24 -10.69
CA GLY A 185 18.23 8.31 -11.44
C GLY A 185 18.72 8.05 -12.88
N PRO A 186 18.32 6.92 -13.50
CA PRO A 186 18.75 6.55 -14.87
C PRO A 186 18.23 7.47 -15.98
N ASN A 187 17.32 8.42 -15.68
CA ASN A 187 16.66 9.27 -16.69
C ASN A 187 17.07 10.75 -16.64
N LEU A 188 18.10 11.12 -15.87
CA LEU A 188 18.68 12.46 -16.01
C LEU A 188 19.65 12.42 -17.18
N SER A 189 19.15 12.80 -18.35
CA SER A 189 19.97 13.22 -19.49
C SER A 189 21.16 14.04 -19.01
N SER A 190 22.33 13.83 -19.62
CA SER A 190 23.66 14.42 -19.35
C SER A 190 23.74 15.96 -19.31
N HIS A 191 22.61 16.66 -19.23
CA HIS A 191 22.49 18.12 -19.27
C HIS A 191 21.72 18.71 -18.07
N SER A 192 21.35 17.94 -17.04
CA SER A 192 20.84 18.54 -15.81
C SER A 192 21.97 19.13 -14.96
N PRO A 193 21.81 20.34 -14.39
CA PRO A 193 22.83 20.94 -13.54
C PRO A 193 23.13 20.03 -12.35
N ARG A 194 24.41 19.93 -11.98
CA ARG A 194 24.90 19.22 -10.79
C ARG A 194 24.04 19.66 -9.59
N ARG A 195 23.28 18.74 -9.00
CA ARG A 195 22.51 19.04 -7.78
C ARG A 195 23.49 19.36 -6.65
N SER A 196 23.07 20.19 -5.70
CA SER A 196 23.84 20.37 -4.48
C SER A 196 23.81 19.08 -3.65
N PRO A 197 24.87 18.78 -2.86
CA PRO A 197 24.90 17.61 -1.98
C PRO A 197 23.69 17.52 -1.04
N GLU A 198 23.22 18.68 -0.55
CA GLU A 198 22.03 18.77 0.31
C GLU A 198 20.74 18.34 -0.41
N ALA A 199 20.58 18.74 -1.68
CA ALA A 199 19.43 18.36 -2.48
C ALA A 199 19.42 16.86 -2.81
N GLU A 200 20.60 16.25 -2.97
CA GLU A 200 20.76 14.81 -3.18
C GLU A 200 20.43 14.02 -1.90
N ALA A 201 20.91 14.46 -0.75
CA ALA A 201 20.58 13.87 0.55
C ALA A 201 19.07 13.90 0.81
N LYS A 202 18.42 15.05 0.58
CA LYS A 202 16.96 15.18 0.72
C LYS A 202 16.19 14.28 -0.26
N ALA A 203 16.65 14.16 -1.50
CA ALA A 203 16.02 13.28 -2.49
C ALA A 203 16.17 11.79 -2.12
N LEU A 204 17.30 11.41 -1.53
CA LEU A 204 17.53 10.06 -1.02
C LEU A 204 16.63 9.76 0.18
N GLU A 205 16.52 10.69 1.13
CA GLU A 205 15.62 10.58 2.27
C GLU A 205 14.17 10.39 1.83
N LEU A 206 13.67 11.22 0.91
CA LEU A 206 12.33 11.09 0.33
C LEU A 206 12.08 9.68 -0.22
N LYS A 207 13.03 9.16 -1.01
CA LYS A 207 12.94 7.80 -1.57
C LYS A 207 12.93 6.71 -0.49
N LEU A 208 13.74 6.84 0.57
CA LEU A 208 13.77 5.86 1.67
C LEU A 208 12.39 5.71 2.31
N TYR A 209 11.73 6.83 2.61
CA TYR A 209 10.40 6.80 3.21
C TYR A 209 9.31 6.35 2.24
N ASP A 210 9.45 6.61 0.94
CA ASP A 210 8.57 6.03 -0.09
C ASP A 210 8.73 4.50 -0.13
N TYR A 211 9.95 3.97 0.02
CA TYR A 211 10.17 2.52 0.16
C TYR A 211 9.52 1.96 1.42
N CYS A 212 9.61 2.67 2.56
CA CYS A 212 8.92 2.26 3.79
C CYS A 212 7.40 2.14 3.58
N ASP A 213 6.76 3.03 2.82
CA ASP A 213 5.33 2.91 2.49
C ASP A 213 5.01 1.60 1.75
N HIS A 214 5.83 1.24 0.76
CA HIS A 214 5.69 -0.01 0.01
C HIS A 214 5.90 -1.24 0.90
N LEU A 215 6.90 -1.18 1.79
CA LEU A 215 7.16 -2.23 2.76
C LEU A 215 5.99 -2.37 3.73
N HIS A 216 5.45 -1.29 4.30
CA HIS A 216 4.28 -1.36 5.18
C HIS A 216 3.06 -2.00 4.49
N LYS A 217 2.85 -1.75 3.18
CA LYS A 217 1.82 -2.44 2.37
C LYS A 217 2.12 -3.94 2.24
N LEU A 218 3.37 -4.34 2.00
CA LEU A 218 3.78 -5.75 1.95
C LEU A 218 3.59 -6.43 3.31
N ILE A 219 4.04 -5.79 4.38
CA ILE A 219 3.91 -6.28 5.76
C ILE A 219 2.45 -6.43 6.15
N GLY A 220 1.59 -5.47 5.82
CA GLY A 220 0.15 -5.60 6.01
C GLY A 220 -0.40 -6.84 5.28
N ARG A 221 0.06 -7.12 4.06
CA ARG A 221 -0.34 -8.33 3.32
C ARG A 221 0.09 -9.62 4.03
N PHE A 222 1.29 -9.67 4.61
CA PHE A 222 1.72 -10.83 5.40
C PHE A 222 0.85 -11.00 6.65
N ARG A 223 0.51 -9.91 7.35
CA ARG A 223 -0.33 -9.97 8.56
C ARG A 223 -1.78 -10.37 8.29
N PHE A 224 -2.31 -10.11 7.09
CA PHE A 224 -3.61 -10.64 6.69
C PHE A 224 -3.61 -12.17 6.51
N THR A 225 -2.44 -12.79 6.38
CA THR A 225 -2.32 -14.24 6.30
C THR A 225 -2.36 -14.80 7.72
N GLN A 226 -3.34 -15.64 8.04
CA GLN A 226 -3.54 -16.22 9.38
C GLN A 226 -2.48 -17.27 9.79
N ARG A 227 -1.45 -17.50 8.97
CA ARG A 227 -0.42 -18.53 9.20
C ARG A 227 0.92 -17.87 9.48
N PRO A 228 1.72 -18.40 10.44
CA PRO A 228 3.06 -17.89 10.69
C PRO A 228 3.95 -18.10 9.45
N LEU A 229 4.85 -17.15 9.22
CA LEU A 229 5.85 -17.26 8.16
C LEU A 229 6.90 -18.28 8.59
N ALA A 230 7.01 -19.38 7.82
CA ALA A 230 8.00 -20.43 8.09
C ALA A 230 9.43 -19.92 7.86
N ARG A 231 9.64 -19.15 6.78
CA ARG A 231 10.94 -18.53 6.46
C ARG A 231 10.76 -17.13 5.90
N LEU A 232 11.53 -16.18 6.42
CA LEU A 232 11.65 -14.85 5.83
C LEU A 232 13.12 -14.52 5.66
N GLU A 233 13.49 -14.12 4.45
CA GLU A 233 14.82 -13.61 4.13
C GLU A 233 14.68 -12.21 3.57
N VAL A 234 15.56 -11.31 3.99
CA VAL A 234 15.57 -9.92 3.52
C VAL A 234 16.94 -9.64 2.92
N VAL A 235 16.96 -9.16 1.69
CA VAL A 235 18.18 -8.76 0.99
C VAL A 235 18.06 -7.29 0.64
N LEU A 236 19.00 -6.48 1.10
CA LEU A 236 19.09 -5.06 0.77
C LEU A 236 20.19 -4.89 -0.29
N LYS A 237 19.84 -4.37 -1.46
CA LYS A 237 20.78 -4.08 -2.55
C LYS A 237 20.85 -2.59 -2.80
N PHE A 238 22.00 -1.96 -2.56
CA PHE A 238 22.23 -0.55 -2.85
C PHE A 238 22.99 -0.41 -4.17
N ARG A 239 22.31 0.07 -5.21
CA ARG A 239 22.88 0.21 -6.57
C ARG A 239 23.75 1.46 -6.68
N LYS A 240 25.01 1.28 -7.09
CA LYS A 240 25.92 2.33 -7.58
C LYS A 240 25.90 3.60 -6.73
N THR A 241 26.11 3.44 -5.42
CA THR A 241 25.99 4.51 -4.44
C THR A 241 27.36 5.02 -4.01
N GLU A 242 27.62 6.33 -4.10
CA GLU A 242 28.72 7.00 -3.37
C GLU A 242 28.45 7.09 -1.85
N MET A 243 27.39 6.41 -1.37
CA MET A 243 26.98 6.44 0.02
C MET A 243 28.09 5.94 0.92
N LYS A 244 28.38 6.72 1.95
CA LYS A 244 29.34 6.33 2.97
C LYS A 244 28.79 5.16 3.77
N ARG A 245 29.68 4.44 4.46
CA ARG A 245 29.30 3.27 5.25
C ARG A 245 28.23 3.55 6.30
N ASP A 246 28.34 4.68 6.99
CA ASP A 246 27.38 5.08 8.01
C ASP A 246 26.00 5.45 7.41
N GLU A 247 25.98 6.01 6.20
CA GLU A 247 24.76 6.35 5.46
C GLU A 247 24.04 5.08 5.00
N THR A 248 24.78 4.09 4.48
CA THR A 248 24.24 2.78 4.09
C THR A 248 23.67 2.04 5.30
N ILE A 249 24.37 2.04 6.44
CA ILE A 249 23.88 1.46 7.69
C ILE A 249 22.59 2.15 8.14
N SER A 250 22.56 3.49 8.12
CA SER A 250 21.38 4.27 8.52
C SER A 250 20.19 4.00 7.60
N ALA A 251 20.41 3.96 6.28
CA ALA A 251 19.40 3.63 5.29
C ALA A 251 18.86 2.20 5.48
N ALA A 252 19.74 1.24 5.75
CA ALA A 252 19.36 -0.15 6.04
C ALA A 252 18.47 -0.24 7.28
N GLN A 253 18.81 0.46 8.37
CA GLN A 253 17.96 0.51 9.57
C GLN A 253 16.57 1.05 9.25
N VAL A 254 16.46 2.15 8.49
CA VAL A 254 15.16 2.73 8.09
C VAL A 254 14.33 1.73 7.27
N LEU A 255 14.95 1.03 6.31
CA LEU A 255 14.27 0.04 5.47
C LEU A 255 13.85 -1.23 6.24
N LEU A 256 14.51 -1.54 7.35
CA LEU A 256 14.17 -2.70 8.18
C LEU A 256 13.09 -2.42 9.23
N ARG A 257 12.86 -1.15 9.61
CA ARG A 257 11.82 -0.75 10.58
C ARG A 257 10.41 -1.27 10.24
N PRO A 258 9.90 -1.19 9.00
CA PRO A 258 8.56 -1.68 8.67
C PRO A 258 8.33 -3.15 9.05
N PHE A 259 9.36 -3.98 8.98
CA PHE A 259 9.29 -5.40 9.34
C PHE A 259 9.03 -5.62 10.83
N GLN A 260 9.39 -4.68 11.71
CA GLN A 260 9.14 -4.77 13.15
C GLN A 260 7.65 -4.85 13.51
N ARG A 261 6.74 -4.73 12.54
CA ARG A 261 5.30 -4.97 12.73
C ARG A 261 4.89 -6.43 12.50
N LEU A 262 5.79 -7.29 12.00
CA LEU A 262 5.60 -8.74 11.95
C LEU A 262 5.97 -9.37 13.29
N ARG A 263 5.31 -10.49 13.60
CA ARG A 263 5.57 -11.33 14.76
C ARG A 263 5.49 -12.79 14.32
N GLU A 264 6.00 -13.69 15.14
CA GLU A 264 5.89 -15.14 14.94
C GLU A 264 6.53 -15.63 13.62
N VAL A 265 7.65 -15.02 13.21
CA VAL A 265 8.46 -15.54 12.11
C VAL A 265 9.30 -16.70 12.64
N ILE A 266 9.08 -17.91 12.10
CA ILE A 266 9.71 -19.14 12.63
C ILE A 266 11.21 -19.17 12.33
N LYS A 267 11.59 -18.89 11.08
CA LYS A 267 12.97 -18.84 10.64
C LYS A 267 13.26 -17.54 9.93
N LEU A 268 14.07 -16.69 10.55
CA LEU A 268 14.56 -15.48 9.95
C LEU A 268 16.01 -15.67 9.53
N ALA A 269 16.32 -15.40 8.26
CA ALA A 269 17.71 -15.26 7.85
C ALA A 269 18.23 -13.87 8.22
N VAL A 270 19.50 -13.76 8.60
CA VAL A 270 20.15 -12.47 8.81
C VAL A 270 20.02 -11.66 7.52
N PRO A 271 19.57 -10.39 7.58
CA PRO A 271 19.46 -9.57 6.39
C PRO A 271 20.80 -9.46 5.68
N LEU A 272 20.84 -9.83 4.40
CA LEU A 272 22.04 -9.71 3.57
C LEU A 272 22.08 -8.32 2.95
N ILE A 273 23.15 -7.58 3.18
CA ILE A 273 23.34 -6.24 2.62
C ILE A 273 24.40 -6.29 1.55
N LEU A 274 23.98 -6.01 0.32
CA LEU A 274 24.83 -5.96 -0.87
C LEU A 274 24.94 -4.51 -1.33
N VAL A 275 26.16 -4.08 -1.61
CA VAL A 275 26.44 -2.79 -2.24
C VAL A 275 27.12 -3.07 -3.57
N ASN A 276 26.62 -2.45 -4.63
CA ASN A 276 27.24 -2.57 -5.94
C ASN A 276 28.42 -1.60 -6.03
N ASP A 277 29.59 -2.11 -6.44
CA ASP A 277 30.76 -1.28 -6.71
C ASP A 277 30.60 -0.47 -8.01
N PHE A 278 31.62 0.32 -8.37
CA PHE A 278 31.61 1.13 -9.60
C PHE A 278 31.53 0.29 -10.89
N GLU A 279 31.85 -1.01 -10.82
CA GLU A 279 31.77 -1.98 -11.91
C GLU A 279 30.47 -2.82 -11.87
N ASP A 280 29.51 -2.45 -11.02
CA ASP A 280 28.23 -3.14 -10.82
C ASP A 280 28.36 -4.57 -10.26
N ARG A 281 29.48 -4.89 -9.61
CA ARG A 281 29.68 -6.16 -8.91
C ARG A 281 29.05 -6.06 -7.52
N GLU A 282 28.26 -7.06 -7.15
CA GLU A 282 27.66 -7.15 -5.82
C GLU A 282 28.73 -7.52 -4.79
N VAL A 283 28.97 -6.64 -3.82
CA VAL A 283 29.88 -6.87 -2.70
C VAL A 283 29.08 -6.93 -1.41
N GLU A 284 29.30 -7.96 -0.59
CA GLU A 284 28.70 -8.08 0.72
C GLU A 284 29.24 -6.99 1.65
N PHE A 285 28.36 -6.15 2.16
CA PHE A 285 28.73 -4.93 2.86
C PHE A 285 29.16 -5.18 4.31
N LEU A 286 28.56 -6.20 4.92
CA LEU A 286 28.91 -6.72 6.23
C LEU A 286 29.83 -7.91 6.04
N ASN A 287 31.13 -7.66 5.91
CA ASN A 287 32.13 -8.70 6.14
C ASN A 287 31.82 -9.32 7.52
N ARG A 288 31.79 -10.66 7.56
CA ARG A 288 31.42 -11.52 8.69
C ARG A 288 31.63 -10.89 10.08
N PRO A 289 30.76 -11.18 11.07
CA PRO A 289 30.79 -10.59 12.41
C PRO A 289 32.15 -10.68 13.13
N GLU A 290 32.98 -11.66 12.75
CA GLU A 290 34.38 -11.83 13.19
C GLU A 290 35.30 -10.64 12.86
N CYS A 291 34.89 -9.74 11.95
CA CYS A 291 35.69 -8.64 11.42
C CYS A 291 34.98 -7.27 11.58
N ALA A 292 34.23 -7.04 12.67
CA ALA A 292 33.62 -5.74 12.95
C ALA A 292 34.70 -4.65 13.16
N MET A 293 35.02 -3.93 12.09
CA MET A 293 36.14 -2.98 12.04
C MET A 293 35.84 -1.65 12.76
N SER A 294 34.58 -1.30 12.98
CA SER A 294 34.14 -0.02 13.58
C SER A 294 33.12 -0.18 14.71
N VAL A 295 32.95 0.88 15.52
CA VAL A 295 31.88 0.95 16.54
C VAL A 295 30.49 0.96 15.91
N ALA A 296 30.34 1.63 14.76
CA ALA A 296 29.08 1.68 14.01
C ALA A 296 28.65 0.29 13.54
N ASP A 297 29.61 -0.55 13.10
CA ASP A 297 29.34 -1.92 12.67
C ASP A 297 28.82 -2.76 13.84
N ARG A 298 29.44 -2.67 15.02
CA ARG A 298 28.98 -3.39 16.23
C ARG A 298 27.56 -2.97 16.63
N ASN A 299 27.29 -1.67 16.69
CA ASN A 299 25.96 -1.14 17.00
C ASN A 299 24.91 -1.64 15.99
N PHE A 300 25.28 -1.77 14.72
CA PHE A 300 24.38 -2.29 13.70
C PHE A 300 24.13 -3.79 13.83
N TYR A 301 25.16 -4.60 14.17
CA TYR A 301 24.97 -6.02 14.47
C TYR A 301 24.06 -6.21 15.69
N ASP A 302 24.26 -5.43 16.76
CA ASP A 302 23.39 -5.45 17.94
C ASP A 302 21.95 -5.07 17.57
N TYR A 303 21.77 -4.07 16.71
CA TYR A 303 20.47 -3.72 16.14
C TYR A 303 19.83 -4.89 15.37
N LEU A 304 20.57 -5.58 14.49
CA LEU A 304 20.06 -6.73 13.73
C LEU A 304 19.66 -7.90 14.63
N ASN A 305 20.44 -8.15 15.69
CA ASN A 305 20.13 -9.18 16.69
C ASN A 305 18.83 -8.85 17.45
N CYS A 306 18.68 -7.61 17.91
CA CYS A 306 17.44 -7.15 18.53
C CYS A 306 16.26 -7.24 17.57
N TRP A 307 16.42 -6.76 16.35
CA TRP A 307 15.41 -6.80 15.29
C TRP A 307 14.95 -8.24 14.98
N SER A 308 15.89 -9.19 14.90
CA SER A 308 15.60 -10.61 14.70
C SER A 308 14.84 -11.24 15.86
N SER A 309 15.23 -10.91 17.09
CA SER A 309 14.57 -11.35 18.32
C SER A 309 13.12 -10.84 18.38
N ASP A 310 12.89 -9.58 18.03
CA ASP A 310 11.56 -8.96 18.04
C ASP A 310 10.60 -9.63 17.04
N LEU A 311 11.09 -9.98 15.84
CA LEU A 311 10.33 -10.67 14.80
C LEU A 311 9.96 -12.11 15.18
N SER A 312 10.84 -12.77 15.91
CA SER A 312 10.62 -14.14 16.41
C SER A 312 9.72 -14.16 17.65
N SER A 313 9.52 -13.00 18.29
CA SER A 313 8.69 -12.89 19.48
C SER A 313 7.20 -13.09 19.19
N SER A 314 6.49 -13.67 20.16
CA SER A 314 5.01 -13.77 20.19
C SER A 314 4.36 -12.59 20.92
N ARG A 315 5.13 -11.54 21.26
CA ARG A 315 4.61 -10.39 22.00
C ARG A 315 3.63 -9.61 21.13
N PRO A 316 2.45 -9.23 21.66
CA PRO A 316 1.51 -8.41 20.91
C PRO A 316 2.19 -7.07 20.55
N LEU A 317 2.08 -6.70 19.28
CA LEU A 317 2.59 -5.42 18.79
C LEU A 317 1.81 -4.29 19.49
N LEU A 318 2.52 -3.31 20.05
CA LEU A 318 1.85 -2.10 20.54
C LEU A 318 1.18 -1.41 19.36
N ASP A 319 -0.09 -1.07 19.54
CA ASP A 319 -0.87 -0.36 18.54
C ASP A 319 -0.39 1.08 18.45
N SER A 320 0.25 1.45 17.33
CA SER A 320 0.71 2.82 17.10
C SER A 320 -0.46 3.67 16.58
N PRO A 321 -0.91 4.69 17.34
CA PRO A 321 -1.95 5.60 16.87
C PRO A 321 -1.46 6.43 15.67
N VAL A 322 -0.18 6.78 15.64
CA VAL A 322 0.44 7.54 14.54
C VAL A 322 0.40 6.73 13.25
N PHE A 323 0.70 5.43 13.33
CA PHE A 323 0.64 4.53 12.18
C PHE A 323 -0.75 4.50 11.55
N LYS A 324 -1.80 4.30 12.37
CA LYS A 324 -3.19 4.28 11.88
C LYS A 324 -3.61 5.62 11.29
N ALA A 325 -3.30 6.71 11.99
CA ALA A 325 -3.64 8.05 11.56
C ALA A 325 -2.94 8.42 10.23
N TYR A 326 -1.69 8.00 10.04
CA TYR A 326 -0.95 8.23 8.79
C TYR A 326 -1.68 7.65 7.58
N TRP A 327 -2.14 6.41 7.63
CA TRP A 327 -2.80 5.78 6.48
C TRP A 327 -4.20 6.35 6.20
N GLN A 328 -4.87 6.88 7.23
CA GLN A 328 -6.09 7.66 7.04
C GLN A 328 -5.80 9.00 6.37
N LEU A 329 -4.72 9.67 6.79
CA LEU A 329 -4.26 10.93 6.20
C LEU A 329 -3.87 10.74 4.74
N GLU A 330 -3.07 9.72 4.42
CA GLU A 330 -2.66 9.42 3.05
C GLU A 330 -3.88 9.26 2.14
N ARG A 331 -4.82 8.39 2.51
CA ARG A 331 -6.06 8.18 1.75
C ARG A 331 -6.86 9.46 1.55
N LEU A 332 -6.97 10.30 2.59
CA LEU A 332 -7.67 11.58 2.52
C LEU A 332 -6.99 12.52 1.52
N LEU A 333 -5.68 12.71 1.64
CA LEU A 333 -4.91 13.62 0.78
C LEU A 333 -4.91 13.15 -0.68
N SER A 334 -4.79 11.84 -0.91
CA SER A 334 -4.96 11.22 -2.22
C SER A 334 -6.33 11.50 -2.82
N SER A 335 -7.39 11.35 -2.02
CA SER A 335 -8.76 11.63 -2.46
C SER A 335 -8.91 13.11 -2.84
N ILE A 336 -8.39 14.04 -2.03
CA ILE A 336 -8.48 15.47 -2.32
C ILE A 336 -7.75 15.81 -3.63
N LYS A 337 -6.50 15.32 -3.80
CA LYS A 337 -5.70 15.54 -5.02
C LYS A 337 -6.38 15.01 -6.28
N ASN A 338 -7.13 13.91 -6.18
CA ASN A 338 -7.81 13.33 -7.33
C ASN A 338 -9.07 14.10 -7.75
N HIS A 339 -9.70 14.84 -6.82
CA HIS A 339 -10.97 15.55 -7.08
C HIS A 339 -10.79 17.05 -7.30
N HIS A 340 -9.68 17.62 -6.84
CA HIS A 340 -9.46 19.06 -6.88
C HIS A 340 -8.08 19.39 -7.46
N LEU A 341 -8.07 20.29 -8.44
CA LEU A 341 -6.87 20.86 -9.03
C LEU A 341 -6.70 22.29 -8.50
N ASP A 342 -6.08 22.43 -7.33
CA ASP A 342 -5.78 23.72 -6.70
C ASP A 342 -4.30 23.76 -6.28
N GLU A 343 -3.65 24.89 -6.51
CA GLU A 343 -2.22 25.07 -6.22
C GLU A 343 -1.89 24.91 -4.73
N LYS A 344 -2.83 25.22 -3.84
CA LYS A 344 -2.67 25.04 -2.39
C LYS A 344 -2.35 23.59 -2.02
N PHE A 345 -2.80 22.62 -2.82
CA PHE A 345 -2.59 21.20 -2.58
C PHE A 345 -1.21 20.68 -3.01
N PHE A 346 -0.36 21.51 -3.65
CA PHE A 346 1.03 21.13 -3.92
C PHE A 346 1.82 20.85 -2.64
N ARG A 347 1.51 21.59 -1.55
CA ARG A 347 2.14 21.41 -0.22
C ARG A 347 1.87 20.05 0.42
N PHE A 348 0.82 19.34 -0.01
CA PHE A 348 0.51 18.02 0.55
C PHE A 348 1.61 16.99 0.31
N THR A 349 2.41 17.12 -0.75
CA THR A 349 3.53 16.20 -0.99
C THR A 349 4.60 16.33 0.08
N GLU A 350 4.93 17.56 0.49
CA GLU A 350 5.90 17.82 1.55
C GLU A 350 5.36 17.41 2.91
N LEU A 351 4.11 17.75 3.20
CA LEU A 351 3.44 17.37 4.45
C LEU A 351 3.32 15.85 4.60
N LEU A 352 3.05 15.12 3.52
CA LEU A 352 3.05 13.65 3.53
C LEU A 352 4.43 13.10 3.90
N HIS A 353 5.50 13.67 3.36
CA HIS A 353 6.84 13.24 3.73
C HIS A 353 7.13 13.48 5.23
N THR A 354 6.80 14.66 5.76
CA THR A 354 6.93 14.93 7.20
C THR A 354 6.10 13.95 8.03
N ALA A 355 4.89 13.59 7.58
CA ALA A 355 4.06 12.59 8.23
C ALA A 355 4.69 11.18 8.21
N ARG A 356 5.41 10.81 7.14
CA ARG A 356 6.18 9.54 7.07
C ARG A 356 7.29 9.51 8.10
N VAL A 357 8.05 10.59 8.23
CA VAL A 357 9.11 10.73 9.24
C VAL A 357 8.53 10.55 10.64
N ALA A 358 7.43 11.26 10.94
CA ALA A 358 6.74 11.13 12.22
C ALA A 358 6.23 9.71 12.48
N ARG A 359 5.72 9.02 11.44
CA ARG A 359 5.28 7.62 11.54
C ARG A 359 6.42 6.68 11.92
N GLU A 360 7.57 6.76 11.25
CA GLU A 360 8.70 5.86 11.54
C GLU A 360 9.38 6.15 12.88
N ALA A 361 9.13 7.33 13.47
CA ALA A 361 9.57 7.71 14.80
C ALA A 361 8.51 7.49 15.89
N ASP A 362 7.28 7.07 15.51
CA ASP A 362 6.08 7.06 16.37
C ASP A 362 5.84 8.39 17.10
N ASP A 363 6.17 9.51 16.44
CA ASP A 363 6.12 10.86 16.98
C ASP A 363 4.74 11.50 16.78
N LEU A 364 3.87 11.30 17.77
CA LEU A 364 2.51 11.84 17.79
C LEU A 364 2.46 13.39 17.77
N PRO A 365 3.26 14.13 18.56
CA PRO A 365 3.34 15.59 18.48
C PRO A 365 3.64 16.11 17.07
N SER A 366 4.68 15.59 16.41
CA SER A 366 5.04 16.01 15.05
C SER A 366 3.95 15.66 14.04
N PHE A 367 3.35 14.48 14.15
CA PHE A 367 2.23 14.09 13.30
C PHE A 367 1.02 15.03 13.47
N ARG A 368 0.70 15.42 14.72
CA ARG A 368 -0.40 16.35 15.02
C ARG A 368 -0.15 17.73 14.40
N ALA A 369 1.09 18.21 14.40
CA ALA A 369 1.45 19.46 13.74
C ALA A 369 1.17 19.39 12.23
N VAL A 370 1.54 18.29 11.57
CA VAL A 370 1.22 18.06 10.15
C VAL A 370 -0.28 18.04 9.91
N TRP A 371 -1.05 17.33 10.75
CA TRP A 371 -2.51 17.29 10.64
C TRP A 371 -3.15 18.68 10.71
N ASN A 372 -2.72 19.51 11.66
CA ASN A 372 -3.24 20.87 11.79
C ASN A 372 -2.98 21.73 10.54
N LEU A 373 -1.81 21.58 9.91
CA LEU A 373 -1.48 22.27 8.66
C LEU A 373 -2.36 21.80 7.50
N VAL A 374 -2.60 20.49 7.38
CA VAL A 374 -3.50 19.92 6.36
C VAL A 374 -4.92 20.46 6.53
N VAL A 375 -5.42 20.48 7.77
CA VAL A 375 -6.74 21.01 8.10
C VAL A 375 -6.84 22.49 7.76
N GLY A 376 -5.81 23.28 8.09
CA GLY A 376 -5.74 24.70 7.71
C GLY A 376 -5.84 24.92 6.21
N ILE A 377 -5.02 24.23 5.42
CA ILE A 377 -5.05 24.30 3.94
C ILE A 377 -6.44 23.97 3.39
N TRP A 378 -7.08 22.94 3.92
CA TRP A 378 -8.43 22.56 3.50
C TRP A 378 -9.48 23.63 3.84
N PHE A 379 -9.44 24.19 5.05
CA PHE A 379 -10.37 25.25 5.44
C PHE A 379 -10.19 26.51 4.59
N ASP A 380 -8.95 26.89 4.29
CA ASP A 380 -8.66 28.02 3.41
C ASP A 380 -9.23 27.79 2.01
N TYR A 381 -9.09 26.59 1.45
CA TYR A 381 -9.71 26.23 0.17
C TYR A 381 -11.24 26.34 0.22
N VAL A 382 -11.89 25.77 1.24
CA VAL A 382 -13.35 25.79 1.38
C VAL A 382 -13.89 27.21 1.54
N ASN A 383 -13.18 28.07 2.26
CA ASN A 383 -13.56 29.47 2.45
C ASN A 383 -13.48 30.24 1.12
N ASP A 384 -12.41 30.06 0.35
CA ASP A 384 -12.27 30.69 -0.97
C ASP A 384 -13.39 30.24 -1.93
N GLN A 385 -13.71 28.94 -1.94
CA GLN A 385 -14.81 28.41 -2.75
C GLN A 385 -16.17 29.01 -2.35
N ARG A 386 -16.40 29.23 -1.05
CA ARG A 386 -17.61 29.88 -0.56
C ARG A 386 -17.69 31.34 -1.02
N GLN A 387 -16.58 32.07 -0.94
CA GLN A 387 -16.52 33.46 -1.37
C GLN A 387 -16.74 33.58 -2.89
N PHE A 388 -16.09 32.72 -3.68
CA PHE A 388 -16.28 32.65 -5.12
C PHE A 388 -17.75 32.40 -5.49
N ARG A 389 -18.39 31.40 -4.85
CA ARG A 389 -19.82 31.11 -5.07
C ARG A 389 -20.71 32.31 -4.73
N SER A 390 -20.41 33.03 -3.66
CA SER A 390 -21.17 34.23 -3.29
C SER A 390 -21.04 35.32 -4.37
N ASN A 391 -19.82 35.56 -4.87
CA ASN A 391 -19.57 36.56 -5.90
C ASN A 391 -20.27 36.22 -7.23
N VAL A 392 -20.28 34.93 -7.61
CA VAL A 392 -20.99 34.46 -8.80
C VAL A 392 -22.50 34.64 -8.63
N SER A 393 -23.06 34.32 -7.46
CA SER A 393 -24.49 34.53 -7.19
C SER A 393 -24.87 36.00 -7.36
N LEU A 394 -24.12 36.91 -6.73
CA LEU A 394 -24.35 38.35 -6.86
C LEU A 394 -24.26 38.83 -8.30
N SER A 395 -23.34 38.27 -9.08
CA SER A 395 -23.18 38.61 -10.49
C SER A 395 -24.37 38.12 -11.34
N ILE A 396 -24.88 36.92 -11.07
CA ILE A 396 -26.07 36.36 -11.72
C ILE A 396 -27.29 37.24 -11.42
N ASP A 397 -27.49 37.60 -10.15
CA ASP A 397 -28.62 38.42 -9.71
C ASP A 397 -28.58 39.82 -10.36
N ALA A 398 -27.39 40.42 -10.44
CA ALA A 398 -27.19 41.71 -11.11
C ALA A 398 -27.50 41.65 -12.62
N ILE A 399 -27.03 40.59 -13.31
CA ILE A 399 -27.31 40.39 -14.73
C ILE A 399 -28.81 40.14 -14.94
N GLY A 400 -29.44 39.31 -14.11
CA GLY A 400 -30.88 39.04 -14.16
C GLY A 400 -31.71 40.31 -14.01
N SER A 401 -31.37 41.15 -13.02
CA SER A 401 -32.04 42.43 -12.79
C SER A 401 -31.92 43.36 -14.00
N THR A 402 -30.75 43.40 -14.65
CA THR A 402 -30.54 44.23 -15.86
C THR A 402 -31.35 43.76 -17.06
N ILE A 403 -31.60 42.45 -17.18
CA ILE A 403 -32.41 41.87 -18.27
C ILE A 403 -33.90 42.16 -18.04
N GLU A 404 -34.37 42.08 -16.80
CA GLU A 404 -35.75 42.37 -16.42
C GLU A 404 -36.11 43.87 -16.52
N GLU A 405 -35.17 44.78 -16.27
CA GLU A 405 -35.39 46.23 -16.45
C GLU A 405 -35.49 46.68 -17.92
N ASN A 406 -35.02 45.86 -18.87
CA ASN A 406 -35.04 46.14 -20.31
C ASN A 406 -36.13 45.35 -21.08
N SER A 407 -37.00 44.63 -20.38
CA SER A 407 -38.16 43.91 -20.93
C SER A 407 -39.45 44.60 -20.50
#